data_AF-A0A353NIU5-F1
#
_entry.id   AF-A0A353NIU5-F1
#
_cell.length_a   1.000
_cell.length_b   1.000
_cell.length_c   1.000
_cell.angle_alpha   90.00
_cell.angle_beta   90.00
_cell.angle_gamma   90.00
#
_symmetry.space_group_name_H-M   'P 1'
#
loop_
_entity.id
_entity.type
_entity.pdbx_description
1 polymer ?
#
loop_
_entity_poly.entity_id
_entity_poly.type
_entity_poly.pdbx_seq_one_letter_code
_entity_poly.pdbx_strand_id
1 'polypeptide(L)' 'MQYGAMNFPVMPVLDEIENIARLSFDYVELAMDPPMAHHSVLTANRTAIAKALADTGLGLVCHLPTFVST' A
#
# COMPACT_ATOMS: atom_id res chain seq x y z
N MET A 1 18.34 9.94 3.85
CA MET A 1 17.94 8.55 4.15
C MET A 1 16.45 8.46 3.90
N GLN A 2 15.93 7.35 3.38
CA GLN A 2 14.49 7.18 3.15
C GLN A 2 13.89 6.36 4.30
N TYR A 3 12.73 6.79 4.79
CA TYR A 3 11.96 6.13 5.84
C TYR A 3 10.61 5.73 5.28
N GLY A 4 10.19 4.50 5.54
CA GLY A 4 8.88 4.02 5.12
C GLY A 4 8.10 3.39 6.25
N ALA A 5 6.82 3.19 5.99
CA ALA A 5 5.90 2.49 6.87
C ALA A 5 5.17 1.40 6.09
N MET A 6 4.96 0.26 6.74
CA MET A 6 4.17 -0.83 6.21
C MET A 6 2.68 -0.58 6.44
N ASN A 7 1.84 -0.84 5.43
CA ASN A 7 0.39 -0.75 5.60
C ASN A 7 -0.13 -1.90 6.49
N PHE A 8 -1.28 -1.69 7.12
CA PHE A 8 -2.05 -2.78 7.74
C PHE A 8 -3.00 -3.40 6.69
N PRO A 9 -2.76 -4.63 6.20
CA PRO A 9 -3.47 -5.22 5.05
C PRO A 9 -4.96 -5.56 5.31
N VAL A 10 -5.43 -5.32 6.53
CA VAL A 10 -6.85 -5.40 6.89
C VAL A 10 -7.60 -4.11 6.55
N MET A 11 -6.89 -2.98 6.43
CA MET A 11 -7.47 -1.68 6.09
C MET A 11 -7.40 -1.42 4.58
N PRO A 12 -8.32 -0.60 4.01
CA PRO A 12 -8.24 -0.21 2.60
C PRO A 12 -6.90 0.44 2.27
N VAL A 13 -6.25 -0.04 1.20
CA VAL A 13 -4.89 0.41 0.82
C VAL A 13 -4.82 1.92 0.53
N LEU A 14 -5.89 2.51 -0.01
CA LEU A 14 -5.94 3.94 -0.30
C LEU A 14 -5.92 4.78 0.99
N ASP A 15 -6.65 4.35 2.02
CA ASP A 15 -6.68 5.02 3.31
C ASP A 15 -5.31 4.95 4.00
N GLU A 16 -4.65 3.79 3.90
CA GLU A 16 -3.29 3.59 4.44
C GLU A 16 -2.26 4.47 3.74
N ILE A 17 -2.33 4.63 2.40
CA ILE A 17 -1.47 5.56 1.66
C ILE A 17 -1.65 6.99 2.16
N GLU A 18 -2.90 7.43 2.36
CA GLU A 18 -3.18 8.77 2.89
C GLU A 18 -2.64 8.94 4.33
N ASN A 19 -2.88 7.96 5.20
CA ASN A 19 -2.42 7.97 6.58
C ASN A 19 -0.89 8.03 6.68
N ILE A 20 -0.20 7.22 5.88
CA ILE A 20 1.27 7.19 5.84
C ILE A 20 1.83 8.50 5.28
N ALA A 21 1.20 9.08 4.24
CA ALA A 21 1.60 10.37 3.70
C ALA A 21 1.51 11.50 4.73
N ARG A 22 0.45 11.50 5.56
CA ARG A 22 0.28 12.49 6.65
C ARG A 22 1.39 12.44 7.70
N LEU A 23 2.08 11.31 7.82
CA LEU A 23 3.20 11.11 8.75
C LEU A 23 4.57 11.48 8.14
N SER A 24 4.60 12.01 6.91
CA SER A 24 5.82 12.46 6.21
C SER A 24 6.84 11.34 5.95
N PHE A 25 6.39 10.10 5.76
CA PHE A 25 7.23 9.03 5.25
C PHE A 25 7.58 9.26 3.76
N ASP A 26 8.67 8.64 3.30
CA ASP A 26 9.14 8.72 1.92
C ASP A 26 8.51 7.64 1.03
N TYR A 27 8.08 6.51 1.61
CA TYR A 27 7.47 5.40 0.88
C TYR A 27 6.53 4.56 1.75
N VAL A 28 5.61 3.86 1.09
CA VAL A 28 4.82 2.79 1.70
C VAL A 28 5.42 1.43 1.38
N GLU A 29 5.54 0.57 2.38
CA GLU A 29 5.75 -0.86 2.21
C GLU A 29 4.36 -1.55 2.15
N LEU A 30 3.98 -1.99 0.96
CA LEU A 30 2.70 -2.65 0.71
C LEU A 30 2.80 -4.14 1.03
N ALA A 31 2.35 -4.54 2.22
CA ALA A 31 2.05 -5.93 2.56
C ALA A 31 0.80 -6.40 1.79
N MET A 32 0.97 -7.43 0.97
CA MET A 32 -0.05 -7.91 0.03
C MET A 32 -0.93 -9.06 0.58
N ASP A 33 -0.99 -9.20 1.91
CA ASP A 33 -1.84 -10.19 2.57
C ASP A 33 -3.33 -9.82 2.41
N PRO A 34 -4.24 -10.81 2.35
CA PRO A 34 -5.67 -10.54 2.40
C PRO A 34 -6.10 -9.96 3.77
N PRO A 35 -7.27 -9.30 3.88
CA PRO A 35 -8.28 -9.17 2.83
C PRO A 35 -8.10 -7.97 1.90
N MET A 36 -7.65 -6.81 2.39
CA MET A 36 -7.74 -5.55 1.64
C MET A 36 -6.54 -5.29 0.74
N ALA A 37 -5.43 -6.00 0.94
CA ALA A 37 -4.29 -6.00 0.03
C ALA A 37 -4.19 -7.29 -0.82
N HIS A 38 -5.27 -8.09 -0.87
CA HIS A 38 -5.34 -9.24 -1.76
C HIS A 38 -5.17 -8.82 -3.23
N HIS A 39 -4.52 -9.65 -4.04
CA HIS A 39 -4.15 -9.29 -5.42
C HIS A 39 -5.35 -8.88 -6.29
N SER A 40 -6.53 -9.47 -6.08
CA SER A 40 -7.76 -9.10 -6.81
C SER A 40 -8.23 -7.68 -6.46
N VAL A 41 -8.14 -7.30 -5.19
CA VAL A 41 -8.48 -5.96 -4.68
C VAL A 41 -7.46 -4.93 -5.19
N LEU A 42 -6.16 -5.25 -5.12
CA LEU A 42 -5.09 -4.40 -5.63
C LEU A 42 -5.22 -4.18 -7.14
N THR A 43 -5.53 -5.23 -7.89
CA THR A 43 -5.71 -5.15 -9.35
C THR A 43 -6.92 -4.28 -9.70
N ALA A 44 -8.04 -4.44 -8.99
CA ALA A 44 -9.24 -3.63 -9.18
C ALA A 44 -9.00 -2.13 -8.87
N ASN A 45 -8.11 -1.82 -7.92
CA ASN A 45 -7.82 -0.45 -7.49
C ASN A 45 -6.50 0.11 -8.05
N ARG A 46 -5.83 -0.58 -8.98
CA ARG A 46 -4.48 -0.25 -9.44
C ARG A 46 -4.31 1.20 -9.87
N THR A 47 -5.25 1.72 -10.65
CA THR A 47 -5.21 3.11 -11.13
C THR A 47 -5.35 4.12 -10.00
N ALA A 48 -6.24 3.84 -9.03
CA ALA A 48 -6.42 4.71 -7.87
C ALA A 48 -5.19 4.69 -6.95
N ILE A 49 -4.60 3.52 -6.72
CA ILE A 49 -3.37 3.36 -5.91
C ILE A 49 -2.21 4.13 -6.55
N ALA A 50 -2.00 3.96 -7.87
CA ALA A 50 -0.96 4.68 -8.59
C ALA A 50 -1.15 6.20 -8.53
N LYS A 51 -2.41 6.68 -8.63
CA LYS A 51 -2.72 8.10 -8.47
C LYS A 51 -2.44 8.60 -7.04
N ALA A 52 -2.86 7.87 -6.02
CA ALA A 52 -2.65 8.26 -4.62
C ALA A 52 -1.15 8.36 -4.27
N LEU A 53 -0.34 7.42 -4.74
CA LEU A 53 1.12 7.48 -4.58
C LEU A 53 1.72 8.71 -5.28
N ALA A 54 1.28 9.00 -6.51
CA ALA A 54 1.75 10.18 -7.25
C ALA A 54 1.33 11.50 -6.59
N ASP A 55 0.07 11.60 -6.14
CA ASP A 55 -0.46 12.81 -5.49
C ASP A 55 0.21 13.08 -4.13
N THR A 56 0.62 12.02 -3.41
CA THR A 56 1.30 12.13 -2.11
C THR A 56 2.82 12.21 -2.20
N GLY A 57 3.40 11.87 -3.34
CA GLY A 57 4.86 11.78 -3.53
C GLY A 57 5.49 10.56 -2.86
N LEU A 58 4.69 9.61 -2.35
CA LEU A 58 5.19 8.39 -1.72
C LEU A 58 5.77 7.42 -2.76
N GLY A 59 6.96 6.89 -2.46
CA GLY A 59 7.47 5.70 -3.12
C GLY A 59 6.69 4.44 -2.72
N LEU A 60 7.00 3.32 -3.37
CA LEU A 60 6.35 2.02 -3.12
C LEU A 60 7.40 0.90 -3.10
N VAL A 61 7.34 0.08 -2.05
CA VAL A 61 8.00 -1.23 -1.95
C VAL A 61 6.90 -2.26 -1.69
N CYS A 62 6.95 -3.44 -2.30
CA CYS A 62 5.96 -4.49 -2.08
C CYS A 62 6.55 -5.65 -1.28
N HIS A 63 5.80 -6.08 -0.27
CA HIS A 63 6.03 -7.29 0.49
C HIS A 63 5.01 -8.35 0.06
N LEU A 64 5.51 -9.48 -0.45
CA LEU A 64 4.66 -10.61 -0.84
C LEU A 64 3.92 -11.17 0.38
N PRO A 65 2.70 -11.70 0.21
CA PRO A 65 1.95 -12.21 1.35
C PRO A 65 2.68 -13.38 1.99
N THR A 66 2.50 -13.51 3.31
CA THR A 66 3.09 -14.61 4.09
C THR A 66 2.62 -15.97 3.56
N PHE A 67 1.38 -16.03 3.08
CA PHE A 67 0.79 -17.21 2.47
C PHE A 67 0.17 -16.84 1.12
N VAL A 68 0.42 -17.69 0.12
CA VAL A 68 -0.26 -17.62 -1.17
C VAL A 68 -1.39 -18.65 -1.14
N SER A 69 -2.63 -18.18 -1.01
CA SER A 69 -3.82 -19.00 -1.23
C SER A 69 -4.68 -18.31 -2.27
N THR A 70 -4.98 -19.00 -3.37
CA THR A 70 -5.81 -18.50 -4.48
C THR A 70 -7.25 -18.94 -4.33
#